data_AF-A0A0A2DPZ6-F1
#
_entry.id   AF-A0A0A2DPZ6-F1
#
_cell.length_a   1.000
_cell.length_b   1.000
_cell.length_c   1.000
_cell.angle_alpha   90.00
_cell.angle_beta   90.00
_cell.angle_gamma   90.00
#
_symmetry.space_group_name_H-M   'P 1'
#
loop_
_entity.id
_entity.type
_entity.pdbx_description
1 polymer ?
#
loop_
_entity_poly.entity_id
_entity_poly.type
_entity_poly.pdbx_seq_one_letter_code
_entity_poly.pdbx_strand_id
1 'polypeptide(L)'
;MKRITFELIQHTPIIHFQADDSGATLRASEVKPKLDKYLMRKFQKEGLDRSLIDKWSIPGQEAFNYKLSFRLKEGSSMEYYLPVSNMSKKNIEELQKRKELKDIKILSPSPFFANEEKLKKGQEKFLELKLAILSKENIEGDIFSKHEDLCDIIKLHLEEFFLLHNFGMRQTKGFGSYTISSIPGMRIAKSQKDIAQRMKDIGVVDCLESKSNDVRYQFGQIAKFHNKIKTGARGTISELRYFFHEKKIEWEKILELEMLNRPQESNSRIFPVRYIRALLGLHEHFEFPDGRNNKKVIRVSHDKINRFASPITYKPVGGIIYIILGEIPSEMLGAEFIFSTNSVYDQSILTPEAFDLADFLSFIQDDNLVDVKELL
;
A
#
# COMPACT_ATOMS: atom_id res chain seq x y z
N MET A 1 -1.78 -14.34 34.07
CA MET A 1 -1.51 -14.66 32.64
C MET A 1 -2.81 -14.48 31.89
N LYS A 2 -2.80 -13.81 30.74
CA LYS A 2 -4.03 -13.44 30.05
C LYS A 2 -4.00 -13.83 28.58
N ARG A 3 -5.15 -14.27 28.09
CA ARG A 3 -5.40 -14.57 26.68
C ARG A 3 -6.52 -13.67 26.19
N ILE A 4 -6.34 -13.10 25.01
CA ILE A 4 -7.35 -12.33 24.28
C ILE A 4 -7.60 -13.06 22.97
N THR A 5 -8.87 -13.22 22.65
CA THR A 5 -9.33 -13.73 21.37
C THR A 5 -10.03 -12.60 20.60
N PHE A 6 -9.95 -12.63 19.28
CA PHE A 6 -10.65 -11.71 18.41
C PHE A 6 -10.89 -12.35 17.04
N GLU A 7 -11.79 -11.78 16.26
CA GLU A 7 -12.06 -12.22 14.90
C GLU A 7 -11.80 -11.08 13.91
N LEU A 8 -11.23 -11.42 12.75
CA LEU A 8 -10.96 -10.50 11.64
C LEU A 8 -11.84 -10.82 10.43
N ILE A 9 -12.32 -9.80 9.75
CA ILE A 9 -12.86 -9.88 8.39
C ILE A 9 -11.78 -9.47 7.41
N GLN A 10 -11.59 -10.25 6.34
CA GLN A 10 -10.73 -9.90 5.22
C GLN A 10 -11.54 -9.17 4.14
N HIS A 11 -11.12 -7.97 3.76
CA HIS A 11 -11.79 -7.15 2.73
C HIS A 11 -11.18 -7.30 1.35
N THR A 12 -9.88 -7.59 1.29
CA THR A 12 -9.16 -7.76 0.02
C THR A 12 -8.18 -8.92 0.10
N PRO A 13 -7.88 -9.61 -1.01
CA PRO A 13 -6.91 -10.68 -1.04
C PRO A 13 -5.54 -10.22 -0.51
N ILE A 14 -4.84 -11.09 0.21
CA ILE A 14 -3.45 -10.87 0.65
C ILE A 14 -2.52 -11.64 -0.28
N ILE A 15 -1.48 -10.98 -0.80
CA ILE A 15 -0.42 -11.67 -1.54
C ILE A 15 0.55 -12.23 -0.51
N HIS A 16 0.49 -13.55 -0.32
CA HIS A 16 1.30 -14.26 0.66
C HIS A 16 2.47 -14.99 -0.01
N PHE A 17 3.58 -15.16 0.71
CA PHE A 17 4.77 -15.85 0.19
C PHE A 17 4.62 -17.38 0.19
N GLN A 18 3.74 -17.89 1.07
CA GLN A 18 3.27 -19.27 1.17
C GLN A 18 1.76 -19.28 0.90
N ALA A 19 1.33 -18.97 -0.31
CA ALA A 19 -0.10 -19.03 -0.65
C ALA A 19 -0.61 -20.48 -0.71
N ASP A 20 0.31 -21.43 -0.91
CA ASP A 20 0.02 -22.85 -1.12
C ASP A 20 -0.03 -23.67 0.18
N ASP A 21 0.29 -23.06 1.33
CA ASP A 21 0.27 -23.74 2.63
C ASP A 21 -1.17 -23.89 3.13
N SER A 22 -1.52 -25.07 3.65
CA SER A 22 -2.82 -25.30 4.28
C SER A 22 -3.05 -24.34 5.44
N GLY A 23 -4.13 -23.56 5.39
CA GLY A 23 -4.45 -22.54 6.40
C GLY A 23 -3.69 -21.22 6.24
N ALA A 24 -3.02 -20.99 5.10
CA ALA A 24 -2.41 -19.71 4.78
C ALA A 24 -3.43 -18.57 4.95
N THR A 25 -3.13 -17.64 5.85
CA THR A 25 -3.92 -16.43 6.11
C THR A 25 -3.00 -15.27 6.45
N LEU A 26 -3.24 -14.60 7.57
CA LEU A 26 -2.44 -13.50 8.08
C LEU A 26 -1.32 -14.06 8.97
N ARG A 27 -0.08 -13.64 8.74
CA ARG A 27 1.07 -14.19 9.49
C ARG A 27 1.38 -13.35 10.72
N ALA A 28 1.46 -14.01 11.89
CA ALA A 28 1.85 -13.35 13.13
C ALA A 28 3.21 -12.66 13.07
N SER A 29 4.18 -13.20 12.33
CA SER A 29 5.51 -12.59 12.17
C SER A 29 5.50 -11.31 11.32
N GLU A 30 4.43 -11.04 10.58
CA GLU A 30 4.24 -9.77 9.87
C GLU A 30 3.44 -8.79 10.73
N VAL A 31 2.37 -9.27 11.38
CA VAL A 31 1.50 -8.42 12.19
C VAL A 31 2.18 -7.97 13.47
N LYS A 32 2.85 -8.87 14.20
CA LYS A 32 3.40 -8.57 15.53
C LYS A 32 4.42 -7.42 15.50
N PRO A 33 5.45 -7.43 14.63
CA PRO A 33 6.40 -6.32 14.59
C PRO A 33 5.74 -4.98 14.21
N LYS A 34 4.68 -5.03 13.38
CA LYS A 34 3.94 -3.83 12.98
C LYS A 34 3.09 -3.29 14.13
N LEU A 35 2.45 -4.18 14.88
CA LEU A 35 1.69 -3.84 16.08
C LEU A 35 2.60 -3.30 17.18
N ASP A 36 3.75 -3.92 17.43
CA ASP A 36 4.76 -3.43 18.38
C ASP A 36 5.15 -1.97 18.04
N LYS A 37 5.55 -1.71 16.79
CA LYS A 37 5.92 -0.36 16.33
C LYS A 37 4.79 0.65 16.44
N TYR A 38 3.57 0.25 16.10
CA TYR A 38 2.39 1.09 16.21
C TYR A 38 2.12 1.47 17.68
N LEU A 39 2.15 0.48 18.59
CA LEU A 39 1.93 0.70 20.02
C LEU A 39 3.02 1.59 20.61
N MET A 40 4.30 1.36 20.28
CA MET A 40 5.40 2.22 20.73
C MET A 40 5.17 3.69 20.35
N ARG A 41 4.78 3.96 19.09
CA ARG A 41 4.47 5.32 18.62
C ARG A 41 3.25 5.90 19.34
N LYS A 42 2.21 5.09 19.55
CA LYS A 42 0.99 5.51 20.26
C LYS A 42 1.31 5.90 21.71
N PHE A 43 2.03 5.05 22.43
CA PHE A 43 2.43 5.28 23.82
C PHE A 43 3.35 6.49 23.97
N GLN A 44 4.26 6.72 23.02
CA GLN A 44 5.08 7.92 23.01
C GLN A 44 4.23 9.20 22.86
N LYS A 45 3.22 9.19 21.98
CA LYS A 45 2.31 10.33 21.80
C LYS A 45 1.40 10.55 23.01
N GLU A 46 0.98 9.49 23.69
CA GLU A 46 0.13 9.53 24.88
C GLU A 46 0.91 9.81 26.18
N GLY A 47 2.25 9.84 26.12
CA GLY A 47 3.10 10.08 27.30
C GLY A 47 3.05 8.93 28.31
N LEU A 48 2.88 7.69 27.85
CA LEU A 48 2.84 6.52 28.72
C LEU A 48 4.16 6.35 29.48
N ASP A 49 4.06 5.94 30.75
CA ASP A 49 5.23 5.71 31.61
C ASP A 49 6.19 4.69 30.98
N ARG A 50 7.46 5.11 30.84
CA ARG A 50 8.55 4.29 30.33
C ARG A 50 8.78 3.03 31.16
N SER A 51 8.50 3.07 32.46
CA SER A 51 8.61 1.90 33.34
C SER A 51 7.68 0.75 32.92
N LEU A 52 6.49 1.07 32.40
CA LEU A 52 5.54 0.08 31.86
C LEU A 52 6.03 -0.48 30.53
N ILE A 53 6.56 0.37 29.65
CA ILE A 53 7.13 -0.04 28.36
C ILE A 53 8.30 -1.01 28.60
N ASP A 54 9.20 -0.68 29.53
CA ASP A 54 10.35 -1.52 29.88
C ASP A 54 9.90 -2.85 30.50
N LYS A 55 8.88 -2.83 31.37
CA LYS A 55 8.27 -4.03 31.96
C LYS A 55 7.71 -4.99 30.91
N TRP A 56 7.12 -4.47 29.84
CA TRP A 56 6.50 -5.27 28.78
C TRP A 56 7.49 -5.70 27.69
N SER A 57 8.65 -5.06 27.62
CA SER A 57 9.63 -5.30 26.57
C SER A 57 10.41 -6.60 26.79
N ILE A 58 10.83 -7.23 25.69
CA ILE A 58 11.76 -8.35 25.73
C ILE A 58 13.18 -7.77 25.88
N PRO A 59 13.97 -8.18 26.89
CA PRO A 59 15.31 -7.65 27.09
C PRO A 59 16.18 -7.72 25.83
N GLY A 60 16.75 -6.58 25.44
CA GLY A 60 17.60 -6.47 24.25
C GLY A 60 16.89 -6.49 22.91
N GLN A 61 15.55 -6.36 22.88
CA GLN A 61 14.76 -6.33 21.65
C GLN A 61 13.76 -5.16 21.65
N GLU A 62 13.53 -4.57 20.49
CA GLU A 62 12.43 -3.62 20.25
C GLU A 62 11.12 -4.40 19.99
N ALA A 63 10.71 -5.23 20.96
CA ALA A 63 9.52 -6.07 20.85
C ALA A 63 8.87 -6.30 22.21
N PHE A 64 7.54 -6.27 22.26
CA PHE A 64 6.81 -6.57 23.48
C PHE A 64 6.66 -8.08 23.71
N ASN A 65 6.62 -8.48 24.98
CA ASN A 65 6.55 -9.85 25.45
C ASN A 65 5.11 -10.40 25.40
N TYR A 66 4.62 -10.65 24.19
CA TYR A 66 3.38 -11.39 23.94
C TYR A 66 3.53 -12.30 22.73
N LYS A 67 2.70 -13.34 22.68
CA LYS A 67 2.55 -14.23 21.52
C LYS A 67 1.30 -13.84 20.75
N LEU A 68 1.39 -13.92 19.42
CA LEU A 68 0.29 -13.67 18.50
C LEU A 68 0.16 -14.88 17.57
N SER A 69 -1.06 -15.32 17.30
CA SER A 69 -1.33 -16.35 16.29
C SER A 69 -2.64 -16.08 15.58
N PHE A 70 -2.74 -16.56 14.34
CA PHE A 70 -3.96 -16.51 13.53
C PHE A 70 -4.32 -17.91 13.08
N ARG A 71 -5.61 -18.21 12.99
CA ARG A 71 -6.14 -19.49 12.52
C ARG A 71 -7.43 -19.30 11.73
N LEU A 72 -7.67 -20.19 10.78
CA LEU A 72 -8.98 -20.37 10.17
C LEU A 72 -9.74 -21.45 10.92
N LYS A 73 -11.07 -21.32 10.94
CA LYS A 73 -11.95 -22.41 11.38
C LYS A 73 -11.85 -23.56 10.38
N GLU A 74 -11.96 -24.79 10.88
CA GLU A 74 -11.96 -25.97 10.01
C GLU A 74 -13.12 -25.89 9.01
N GLY A 75 -12.84 -26.22 7.74
CA GLY A 75 -13.82 -26.11 6.65
C GLY A 75 -13.99 -24.70 6.05
N SER A 76 -13.19 -23.70 6.47
CA SER A 76 -13.22 -22.36 5.86
C SER A 76 -12.92 -22.40 4.36
N SER A 77 -13.66 -21.63 3.57
CA SER A 77 -13.50 -21.51 2.13
C SER A 77 -12.50 -20.41 1.78
N MET A 78 -11.56 -20.75 0.91
CA MET A 78 -10.56 -19.81 0.39
C MET A 78 -10.77 -19.56 -1.10
N GLU A 79 -10.69 -18.30 -1.50
CA GLU A 79 -10.61 -17.91 -2.90
C GLU A 79 -9.17 -17.55 -3.26
N TYR A 80 -8.69 -18.14 -4.35
CA TYR A 80 -7.36 -17.88 -4.90
C TYR A 80 -7.46 -16.95 -6.10
N TYR A 81 -6.58 -15.97 -6.11
CA TYR A 81 -6.49 -14.98 -7.16
C TYR A 81 -5.11 -14.95 -7.78
N LEU A 82 -5.04 -14.85 -9.09
CA LEU A 82 -3.83 -14.49 -9.82
C LEU A 82 -3.85 -12.98 -10.09
N PRO A 83 -3.14 -12.16 -9.28
CA PRO A 83 -3.03 -10.73 -9.52
C PRO A 83 -2.16 -10.49 -10.75
N VAL A 84 -2.72 -9.78 -11.71
CA VAL A 84 -2.03 -9.29 -12.91
C VAL A 84 -2.34 -7.80 -13.06
N SER A 85 -1.50 -7.07 -13.79
CA SER A 85 -1.75 -5.65 -14.00
C SER A 85 -2.92 -5.41 -14.94
N ASN A 86 -2.76 -4.65 -16.01
CA ASN A 86 -3.81 -4.44 -16.98
C ASN A 86 -3.73 -5.52 -18.08
N MET A 87 -4.62 -6.51 -18.03
CA MET A 87 -4.70 -7.57 -19.04
C MET A 87 -5.99 -7.45 -19.87
N SER A 88 -5.89 -7.66 -21.18
CA SER A 88 -7.04 -7.65 -22.09
C SER A 88 -8.00 -8.80 -21.80
N LYS A 89 -9.30 -8.62 -22.06
CA LYS A 89 -10.31 -9.68 -21.86
C LYS A 89 -9.95 -10.98 -22.57
N LYS A 90 -9.50 -10.91 -23.83
CA LYS A 90 -9.05 -12.07 -24.61
C LYS A 90 -7.92 -12.83 -23.92
N ASN A 91 -6.92 -12.13 -23.41
CA ASN A 91 -5.79 -12.76 -22.73
C ASN A 91 -6.21 -13.37 -21.39
N ILE A 92 -7.15 -12.73 -20.66
CA ILE A 92 -7.72 -13.29 -19.43
C ILE A 92 -8.46 -14.60 -19.74
N GLU A 93 -9.31 -14.63 -20.77
CA GLU A 93 -10.04 -15.83 -21.19
C GLU A 93 -9.10 -16.96 -21.61
N GLU A 94 -8.03 -16.65 -22.33
CA GLU A 94 -7.00 -17.62 -22.72
C GLU A 94 -6.25 -18.16 -21.50
N LEU A 95 -5.88 -17.28 -20.57
CA LEU A 95 -5.18 -17.65 -19.34
C LEU A 95 -6.06 -18.54 -18.45
N GLN A 96 -7.37 -18.25 -18.38
CA GLN A 96 -8.31 -19.00 -17.55
C GLN A 96 -8.67 -20.38 -18.12
N LYS A 97 -8.37 -20.66 -19.40
CA LYS A 97 -8.48 -22.00 -19.99
C LYS A 97 -7.34 -22.94 -19.60
N ARG A 98 -6.26 -22.42 -18.98
CA ARG A 98 -5.12 -23.22 -18.54
C ARG A 98 -5.52 -24.12 -17.38
N LYS A 99 -5.18 -25.40 -17.45
CA LYS A 99 -5.56 -26.41 -16.44
C LYS A 99 -4.95 -26.09 -15.07
N GLU A 100 -3.78 -25.47 -15.07
CA GLU A 100 -3.01 -25.06 -13.90
C GLU A 100 -3.71 -23.93 -13.12
N LEU A 101 -4.57 -23.14 -13.78
CA LEU A 101 -5.35 -22.06 -13.18
C LEU A 101 -6.80 -22.47 -12.90
N LYS A 102 -7.09 -23.77 -12.90
CA LYS A 102 -8.38 -24.28 -12.44
C LYS A 102 -8.59 -23.81 -11.00
N ASP A 103 -9.77 -23.26 -10.74
CA ASP A 103 -10.18 -22.71 -9.43
C ASP A 103 -9.43 -21.43 -8.97
N ILE A 104 -8.57 -20.85 -9.83
CA ILE A 104 -7.90 -19.56 -9.60
C ILE A 104 -8.59 -18.46 -10.41
N LYS A 105 -9.03 -17.41 -9.71
CA LYS A 105 -9.66 -16.23 -10.34
C LYS A 105 -8.60 -15.25 -10.84
N ILE A 106 -8.77 -14.70 -12.03
CA ILE A 106 -7.87 -13.64 -12.53
C ILE A 106 -8.28 -12.29 -11.91
N LEU A 107 -7.33 -11.63 -11.25
CA LEU A 107 -7.51 -10.32 -10.63
C LEU A 107 -6.84 -9.25 -11.50
N SER A 108 -7.61 -8.70 -12.44
CA SER A 108 -7.21 -7.67 -13.41
C SER A 108 -8.31 -6.60 -13.53
N PRO A 109 -7.98 -5.30 -13.49
CA PRO A 109 -6.65 -4.76 -13.20
C PRO A 109 -6.28 -4.93 -11.72
N SER A 110 -5.01 -5.18 -11.44
CA SER A 110 -4.48 -5.10 -10.07
C SER A 110 -3.14 -4.36 -10.03
N PRO A 111 -2.80 -3.68 -8.93
CA PRO A 111 -1.52 -3.00 -8.81
C PRO A 111 -0.40 -4.01 -8.48
N PHE A 112 -0.23 -5.07 -9.28
CA PHE A 112 0.82 -6.09 -9.13
C PHE A 112 1.34 -6.55 -10.50
N PHE A 113 2.62 -6.30 -10.78
CA PHE A 113 3.25 -6.54 -12.09
C PHE A 113 4.18 -7.76 -12.10
N ALA A 114 4.58 -8.28 -10.93
CA ALA A 114 5.64 -9.29 -10.83
C ALA A 114 5.25 -10.67 -11.41
N ASN A 115 3.96 -10.93 -11.65
CA ASN A 115 3.51 -12.14 -12.33
C ASN A 115 3.66 -12.06 -13.86
N GLU A 116 3.74 -10.87 -14.46
CA GLU A 116 3.74 -10.74 -15.93
C GLU A 116 4.96 -11.38 -16.60
N GLU A 117 6.13 -11.21 -16.01
CA GLU A 117 7.36 -11.78 -16.56
C GLU A 117 7.31 -13.31 -16.55
N LYS A 118 6.75 -13.89 -15.47
CA LYS A 118 6.59 -15.32 -15.30
C LYS A 118 5.59 -15.90 -16.29
N LEU A 119 4.50 -15.17 -16.57
CA LEU A 119 3.50 -15.57 -17.56
C LEU A 119 4.03 -15.58 -19.00
N LYS A 120 5.06 -14.76 -19.31
CA LYS A 120 5.70 -14.70 -20.65
C LYS A 120 6.69 -15.84 -20.90
N LYS A 121 7.28 -16.43 -19.86
CA LYS A 121 8.38 -17.41 -19.96
C LYS A 121 7.92 -18.89 -20.05
N GLY A 122 6.62 -19.14 -20.31
CA GLY A 122 6.08 -20.50 -20.50
C GLY A 122 5.63 -21.19 -19.20
N GLN A 123 5.17 -22.45 -19.31
CA GLN A 123 4.52 -23.21 -18.22
C GLN A 123 5.45 -23.56 -17.04
N GLU A 124 6.77 -23.61 -17.25
CA GLU A 124 7.74 -24.10 -16.25
C GLU A 124 7.86 -23.23 -14.97
N LYS A 125 7.43 -21.97 -15.02
CA LYS A 125 7.50 -21.04 -13.87
C LYS A 125 6.18 -20.85 -13.12
N PHE A 126 5.22 -21.76 -13.30
CA PHE A 126 3.93 -21.66 -12.63
C PHE A 126 4.05 -21.72 -11.09
N LEU A 127 4.98 -22.54 -10.58
CA LEU A 127 5.32 -22.62 -9.15
C LEU A 127 5.90 -21.32 -8.58
N GLU A 128 6.33 -20.39 -9.44
CA GLU A 128 6.86 -19.09 -9.00
C GLU A 128 5.75 -18.02 -8.95
N LEU A 129 4.55 -18.28 -9.45
CA LEU A 129 3.48 -17.29 -9.45
C LEU A 129 3.11 -16.90 -8.01
N LYS A 130 2.90 -15.60 -7.81
CA LYS A 130 2.43 -15.09 -6.53
C LYS A 130 0.92 -14.98 -6.58
N LEU A 131 0.25 -15.88 -5.88
CA LEU A 131 -1.20 -15.86 -5.70
C LEU A 131 -1.57 -14.92 -4.54
N ALA A 132 -2.78 -14.39 -4.63
CA ALA A 132 -3.43 -13.68 -3.54
C ALA A 132 -4.59 -14.52 -3.01
N ILE A 133 -4.75 -14.56 -1.69
CA ILE A 133 -5.74 -15.40 -1.02
C ILE A 133 -6.78 -14.54 -0.29
N LEU A 134 -8.04 -14.94 -0.36
CA LEU A 134 -9.16 -14.29 0.33
C LEU A 134 -9.99 -15.35 1.07
N SER A 135 -10.07 -15.24 2.39
CA SER A 135 -10.99 -16.05 3.20
C SER A 135 -12.40 -15.48 3.13
N LYS A 136 -13.41 -16.35 3.03
CA LYS A 136 -14.82 -15.95 3.11
C LYS A 136 -15.34 -15.84 4.54
N GLU A 137 -14.65 -16.49 5.46
CA GLU A 137 -14.99 -16.57 6.87
C GLU A 137 -14.08 -15.66 7.70
N ASN A 138 -14.46 -15.48 8.98
CA ASN A 138 -13.64 -14.72 9.90
C ASN A 138 -12.37 -15.50 10.26
N ILE A 139 -11.25 -14.79 10.35
CA ILE A 139 -9.97 -15.32 10.83
C ILE A 139 -9.89 -15.11 12.34
N GLU A 140 -9.62 -16.16 13.10
CA GLU A 140 -9.42 -16.07 14.54
C GLU A 140 -8.01 -15.58 14.86
N GLY A 141 -7.91 -14.58 15.73
CA GLY A 141 -6.67 -14.08 16.29
C GLY A 141 -6.59 -14.36 17.79
N ASP A 142 -5.40 -14.73 18.26
CA ASP A 142 -5.11 -14.92 19.69
C ASP A 142 -3.88 -14.13 20.11
N ILE A 143 -3.99 -13.45 21.25
CA ILE A 143 -2.86 -12.83 21.93
C ILE A 143 -2.71 -13.42 23.32
N PHE A 144 -1.49 -13.77 23.69
CA PHE A 144 -1.15 -14.31 25.00
C PHE A 144 0.04 -13.59 25.60
N SER A 145 -0.09 -13.13 26.84
CA SER A 145 1.04 -12.59 27.60
C SER A 145 0.99 -12.98 29.07
N LYS A 146 2.17 -12.97 29.71
CA LYS A 146 2.28 -13.01 31.17
C LYS A 146 1.90 -11.68 31.81
N HIS A 147 1.96 -10.58 31.06
CA HIS A 147 1.61 -9.23 31.49
C HIS A 147 0.13 -8.95 31.13
N GLU A 148 -0.75 -8.95 32.12
CA GLU A 148 -2.19 -8.79 31.90
C GLU A 148 -2.56 -7.38 31.45
N ASP A 149 -1.87 -6.38 31.99
CA ASP A 149 -1.93 -4.97 31.62
C ASP A 149 -1.53 -4.72 30.16
N LEU A 150 -0.47 -5.38 29.68
CA LEU A 150 -0.09 -5.34 28.26
C LEU A 150 -1.22 -5.89 27.38
N CYS A 151 -1.82 -7.02 27.77
CA CYS A 151 -2.95 -7.59 27.06
C CYS A 151 -4.10 -6.59 26.97
N ASP A 152 -4.49 -5.98 28.09
CA ASP A 152 -5.59 -5.00 28.11
C ASP A 152 -5.32 -3.80 27.20
N ILE A 153 -4.11 -3.27 27.21
CA ILE A 153 -3.76 -2.15 26.33
C ILE A 153 -3.75 -2.58 24.87
N ILE A 154 -3.16 -3.73 24.53
CA ILE A 154 -3.21 -4.24 23.15
C ILE A 154 -4.66 -4.34 22.69
N LYS A 155 -5.53 -4.94 23.52
CA LYS A 155 -6.95 -5.11 23.25
C LYS A 155 -7.64 -3.78 22.92
N LEU A 156 -7.34 -2.70 23.65
CA LEU A 156 -7.91 -1.38 23.43
C LEU A 156 -7.53 -0.77 22.07
N HIS A 157 -6.33 -1.08 21.55
CA HIS A 157 -5.84 -0.50 20.29
C HIS A 157 -5.96 -1.42 19.07
N LEU A 158 -6.43 -2.67 19.21
CA LEU A 158 -6.52 -3.62 18.09
C LEU A 158 -7.42 -3.12 16.96
N GLU A 159 -8.57 -2.51 17.28
CA GLU A 159 -9.49 -1.97 16.26
C GLU A 159 -8.82 -0.89 15.41
N GLU A 160 -8.25 0.13 16.04
CA GLU A 160 -7.52 1.21 15.38
C GLU A 160 -6.34 0.68 14.56
N PHE A 161 -5.56 -0.26 15.12
CA PHE A 161 -4.43 -0.87 14.41
C PHE A 161 -4.86 -1.53 13.10
N PHE A 162 -5.93 -2.34 13.09
CA PHE A 162 -6.39 -3.00 11.87
C PHE A 162 -7.10 -2.05 10.89
N LEU A 163 -7.69 -0.96 11.38
CA LEU A 163 -8.20 0.10 10.51
C LEU A 163 -7.06 0.81 9.77
N LEU A 164 -5.92 1.04 10.43
CA LEU A 164 -4.80 1.79 9.85
C LEU A 164 -3.84 0.95 8.99
N HIS A 165 -3.97 -0.37 8.97
CA HIS A 165 -2.96 -1.24 8.36
C HIS A 165 -3.54 -2.30 7.42
N ASN A 166 -2.84 -2.43 6.29
CA ASN A 166 -2.89 -3.58 5.39
C ASN A 166 -1.68 -4.50 5.62
N PHE A 167 -1.69 -5.69 5.04
CA PHE A 167 -0.63 -6.70 5.17
C PHE A 167 -0.30 -7.38 3.84
N GLY A 168 0.83 -8.07 3.78
CA GLY A 168 1.34 -8.76 2.61
C GLY A 168 1.97 -7.84 1.57
N MET A 169 2.29 -8.42 0.40
CA MET A 169 2.90 -7.64 -0.68
C MET A 169 1.90 -6.61 -1.24
N ARG A 170 2.42 -5.43 -1.60
CA ARG A 170 1.62 -4.30 -2.13
C ARG A 170 0.52 -3.81 -1.17
N GLN A 171 0.73 -3.96 0.14
CA GLN A 171 -0.19 -3.44 1.18
C GLN A 171 -0.58 -1.97 0.99
N THR A 172 0.32 -1.10 0.51
CA THR A 172 0.01 0.32 0.28
C THR A 172 -0.91 0.55 -0.91
N LYS A 173 -1.12 -0.47 -1.76
CA LYS A 173 -1.98 -0.45 -2.95
C LYS A 173 -3.24 -1.30 -2.77
N GLY A 174 -3.72 -1.44 -1.54
CA GLY A 174 -5.02 -2.02 -1.23
C GLY A 174 -5.05 -3.53 -1.01
N PHE A 175 -3.95 -4.26 -1.20
CA PHE A 175 -3.91 -5.69 -0.86
C PHE A 175 -3.87 -5.91 0.66
N GLY A 176 -4.44 -7.04 1.12
CA GLY A 176 -4.38 -7.49 2.51
C GLY A 176 -5.01 -6.54 3.53
N SER A 177 -6.17 -5.96 3.19
CA SER A 177 -7.02 -5.19 4.09
C SER A 177 -7.87 -6.09 5.00
N TYR A 178 -7.84 -5.80 6.30
CA TYR A 178 -8.63 -6.49 7.33
C TYR A 178 -9.31 -5.48 8.26
N THR A 179 -10.39 -5.89 8.92
CA THR A 179 -10.93 -5.16 10.09
C THR A 179 -11.26 -6.15 11.20
N ILE A 180 -11.31 -5.66 12.43
CA ILE A 180 -11.85 -6.43 13.55
C ILE A 180 -13.35 -6.62 13.35
N SER A 181 -13.82 -7.85 13.51
CA SER A 181 -15.24 -8.24 13.49
C SER A 181 -15.80 -8.31 14.91
N SER A 182 -15.01 -8.89 15.82
CA SER A 182 -15.39 -9.02 17.23
C SER A 182 -14.17 -9.09 18.13
N ILE A 183 -14.32 -8.53 19.33
CA ILE A 183 -13.45 -8.78 20.48
C ILE A 183 -14.38 -8.95 21.69
N PRO A 184 -14.30 -10.05 22.46
CA PRO A 184 -15.17 -10.28 23.61
C PRO A 184 -15.15 -9.09 24.59
N GLY A 185 -16.34 -8.56 24.91
CA GLY A 185 -16.50 -7.43 25.84
C GLY A 185 -16.14 -6.05 25.27
N MET A 186 -15.94 -5.91 23.95
CA MET A 186 -15.77 -4.61 23.31
C MET A 186 -16.85 -4.34 22.27
N ARG A 187 -17.24 -3.07 22.15
CA ARG A 187 -18.06 -2.60 21.04
C ARG A 187 -17.14 -2.27 19.85
N ILE A 188 -17.32 -3.01 18.77
CA ILE A 188 -16.60 -2.85 17.50
C ILE A 188 -17.51 -2.14 16.49
N ALA A 189 -16.94 -1.26 15.66
CA ALA A 189 -17.64 -0.62 14.56
C ALA A 189 -18.11 -1.66 13.53
N LYS A 190 -19.40 -1.65 13.18
CA LYS A 190 -20.00 -2.64 12.27
C LYS A 190 -20.58 -2.04 11.01
N SER A 191 -21.20 -0.87 11.10
CA SER A 191 -21.75 -0.20 9.92
C SER A 191 -20.67 0.62 9.20
N GLN A 192 -20.91 0.93 7.93
CA GLN A 192 -20.06 1.84 7.16
C GLN A 192 -19.91 3.19 7.88
N LYS A 193 -21.01 3.74 8.42
CA LYS A 193 -21.02 4.99 9.18
C LYS A 193 -20.20 4.90 10.47
N ASP A 194 -20.29 3.80 11.22
CA ASP A 194 -19.47 3.61 12.42
C ASP A 194 -17.99 3.54 12.07
N ILE A 195 -17.63 2.82 11.00
CA ILE A 195 -16.25 2.69 10.54
C ILE A 195 -15.72 4.04 10.06
N ALA A 196 -16.52 4.81 9.30
CA ALA A 196 -16.15 6.15 8.87
C ALA A 196 -15.92 7.07 10.07
N GLN A 197 -16.78 7.00 11.10
CA GLN A 197 -16.58 7.76 12.33
C GLN A 197 -15.28 7.37 13.02
N ARG A 198 -14.98 6.07 13.14
CA ARG A 198 -13.71 5.60 13.69
C ARG A 198 -12.49 6.07 12.89
N MET A 199 -12.55 5.98 11.56
CA MET A 199 -11.50 6.46 10.66
C MET A 199 -11.25 7.97 10.84
N LYS A 200 -12.32 8.76 10.95
CA LYS A 200 -12.23 10.19 11.25
C LYS A 200 -11.59 10.45 12.62
N ASP A 201 -12.04 9.73 13.67
CA ASP A 201 -11.54 9.90 15.04
C ASP A 201 -10.03 9.62 15.14
N ILE A 202 -9.50 8.73 14.30
CA ILE A 202 -8.08 8.37 14.24
C ILE A 202 -7.28 9.20 13.22
N GLY A 203 -7.90 10.23 12.63
CA GLY A 203 -7.24 11.23 11.78
C GLY A 203 -7.19 10.91 10.29
N VAL A 204 -7.97 9.94 9.80
CA VAL A 204 -8.14 9.71 8.35
C VAL A 204 -9.14 10.73 7.80
N VAL A 205 -8.69 11.54 6.85
CA VAL A 205 -9.48 12.64 6.28
C VAL A 205 -10.08 12.27 4.94
N ASP A 206 -9.29 11.63 4.06
CA ASP A 206 -9.68 11.40 2.68
C ASP A 206 -10.09 9.94 2.42
N CYS A 207 -11.05 9.74 1.54
CA CYS A 207 -11.37 8.42 1.00
C CYS A 207 -11.85 8.50 -0.44
N LEU A 208 -11.82 7.35 -1.13
CA LEU A 208 -12.52 7.18 -2.40
C LEU A 208 -13.83 6.43 -2.16
N GLU A 209 -14.95 7.01 -2.60
CA GLU A 209 -16.22 6.30 -2.62
C GLU A 209 -16.22 5.25 -3.74
N SER A 210 -16.21 3.97 -3.37
CA SER A 210 -16.29 2.89 -4.34
C SER A 210 -17.75 2.49 -4.52
N LYS A 211 -18.29 2.72 -5.72
CA LYS A 211 -19.64 2.29 -6.13
C LYS A 211 -19.84 0.75 -6.18
N SER A 212 -18.86 -0.02 -5.70
CA SER A 212 -18.88 -1.48 -5.65
C SER A 212 -17.94 -2.02 -4.57
N ASN A 213 -18.32 -3.15 -3.97
CA ASN A 213 -17.46 -3.96 -3.10
C ASN A 213 -16.62 -4.97 -3.90
N ASP A 214 -16.75 -5.02 -5.24
CA ASP A 214 -15.92 -5.90 -6.07
C ASP A 214 -14.46 -5.44 -6.04
N VAL A 215 -13.58 -6.33 -5.59
CA VAL A 215 -12.14 -6.06 -5.43
C VAL A 215 -11.47 -5.64 -6.75
N ARG A 216 -11.87 -6.19 -7.90
CA ARG A 216 -11.29 -5.80 -9.20
C ARG A 216 -11.67 -4.36 -9.53
N TYR A 217 -12.91 -3.97 -9.25
CA TYR A 217 -13.37 -2.59 -9.43
C TYR A 217 -12.59 -1.62 -8.53
N GLN A 218 -12.42 -1.95 -7.26
CA GLN A 218 -11.65 -1.15 -6.31
C GLN A 218 -10.17 -1.03 -6.68
N PHE A 219 -9.54 -2.12 -7.10
CA PHE A 219 -8.15 -2.09 -7.56
C PHE A 219 -7.98 -1.29 -8.86
N GLY A 220 -8.97 -1.34 -9.75
CA GLY A 220 -9.02 -0.47 -10.92
C GLY A 220 -9.11 1.01 -10.54
N GLN A 221 -9.94 1.36 -9.56
CA GLN A 221 -10.01 2.74 -9.05
C GLN A 221 -8.71 3.18 -8.39
N ILE A 222 -8.12 2.37 -7.51
CA ILE A 222 -6.83 2.65 -6.87
C ILE A 222 -5.75 2.87 -7.93
N ALA A 223 -5.67 2.00 -8.94
CA ALA A 223 -4.67 2.14 -10.00
C ALA A 223 -4.87 3.42 -10.82
N LYS A 224 -6.11 3.76 -11.16
CA LYS A 224 -6.45 4.99 -11.89
C LYS A 224 -6.12 6.24 -11.07
N PHE A 225 -6.60 6.31 -9.84
CA PHE A 225 -6.37 7.45 -8.95
C PHE A 225 -4.87 7.62 -8.66
N HIS A 226 -4.17 6.53 -8.33
CA HIS A 226 -2.72 6.61 -8.09
C HIS A 226 -1.93 7.05 -9.32
N ASN A 227 -2.33 6.61 -10.52
CA ASN A 227 -1.71 7.05 -11.77
C ASN A 227 -2.02 8.54 -12.03
N LYS A 228 -3.27 8.97 -11.87
CA LYS A 228 -3.71 10.36 -12.00
C LYS A 228 -2.84 11.30 -11.15
N ILE A 229 -2.65 10.97 -9.88
CA ILE A 229 -1.89 11.83 -8.97
C ILE A 229 -0.39 11.82 -9.27
N LYS A 230 0.21 10.67 -9.59
CA LYS A 230 1.68 10.55 -9.67
C LYS A 230 2.25 10.85 -11.06
N THR A 231 1.68 10.27 -12.11
CA THR A 231 2.27 10.23 -13.46
C THR A 231 1.39 10.80 -14.55
N GLY A 232 0.07 10.86 -14.32
CA GLY A 232 -0.91 11.34 -15.28
C GLY A 232 -1.29 10.26 -16.31
N ALA A 233 -2.43 10.47 -16.97
CA ALA A 233 -2.76 9.72 -18.16
C ALA A 233 -1.84 10.14 -19.32
N ARG A 234 -1.79 9.34 -20.39
CA ARG A 234 -0.99 9.68 -21.57
C ARG A 234 -1.45 11.03 -22.14
N GLY A 235 -0.52 11.99 -22.22
CA GLY A 235 -0.79 13.32 -22.74
C GLY A 235 -1.45 14.29 -21.75
N THR A 236 -1.65 13.89 -20.49
CA THR A 236 -2.14 14.78 -19.44
C THR A 236 -1.06 15.06 -18.41
N ILE A 237 -1.16 16.22 -17.77
CA ILE A 237 -0.34 16.57 -16.61
C ILE A 237 -0.84 15.74 -15.41
N SER A 238 0.05 15.27 -14.54
CA SER A 238 -0.34 14.63 -13.27
C SER A 238 -0.75 15.68 -12.24
N GLU A 239 -1.61 15.31 -11.29
CA GLU A 239 -1.99 16.26 -10.22
C GLU A 239 -0.76 16.74 -9.44
N LEU A 240 0.22 15.86 -9.20
CA LEU A 240 1.47 16.22 -8.53
C LEU A 240 2.24 17.28 -9.32
N ARG A 241 2.36 17.12 -10.63
CA ARG A 241 3.02 18.11 -11.49
C ARG A 241 2.25 19.43 -11.47
N TYR A 242 0.92 19.38 -11.54
CA TYR A 242 0.09 20.57 -11.51
C TYR A 242 0.19 21.33 -10.18
N PHE A 243 0.17 20.61 -9.06
CA PHE A 243 0.40 21.17 -7.72
C PHE A 243 1.76 21.88 -7.59
N PHE A 244 2.82 21.32 -8.18
CA PHE A 244 4.14 21.94 -8.17
C PHE A 244 4.30 23.07 -9.19
N HIS A 245 3.50 23.11 -10.27
CA HIS A 245 3.47 24.26 -11.19
C HIS A 245 3.01 25.53 -10.48
N GLU A 246 2.00 25.44 -9.58
CA GLU A 246 1.58 26.56 -8.72
C GLU A 246 2.71 27.07 -7.80
N LYS A 247 3.67 26.19 -7.48
CA LYS A 247 4.87 26.50 -6.70
C LYS A 247 6.08 26.86 -7.57
N LYS A 248 5.89 27.07 -8.89
CA LYS A 248 6.94 27.35 -9.86
C LYS A 248 8.06 26.30 -9.85
N ILE A 249 7.69 25.02 -9.77
CA ILE A 249 8.59 23.87 -9.84
C ILE A 249 8.13 22.98 -11.00
N GLU A 250 9.09 22.42 -11.74
CA GLU A 250 8.82 21.46 -12.81
C GLU A 250 9.38 20.08 -12.46
N TRP A 251 8.77 19.02 -13.01
CA TRP A 251 9.15 17.64 -12.71
C TRP A 251 10.37 17.15 -13.48
N GLU A 252 11.05 16.18 -12.90
CA GLU A 252 12.30 15.59 -13.39
C GLU A 252 12.19 14.95 -14.77
N LYS A 253 10.98 14.58 -15.22
CA LYS A 253 10.78 13.89 -16.49
C LYS A 253 11.27 14.70 -17.70
N ILE A 254 11.33 16.02 -17.61
CA ILE A 254 11.92 16.86 -18.66
C ILE A 254 13.39 16.51 -18.89
N LEU A 255 14.16 16.36 -17.79
CA LEU A 255 15.56 15.96 -17.85
C LEU A 255 15.68 14.50 -18.31
N GLU A 256 14.77 13.63 -17.87
CA GLU A 256 14.73 12.23 -18.35
C GLU A 256 14.58 12.16 -19.88
N LEU A 257 13.70 12.98 -20.46
CA LEU A 257 13.50 13.04 -21.91
C LEU A 257 14.72 13.61 -22.63
N GLU A 258 15.34 14.65 -22.07
CA GLU A 258 16.56 15.26 -22.60
C GLU A 258 17.73 14.25 -22.64
N MET A 259 17.99 13.56 -21.53
CA MET A 259 19.03 12.52 -21.43
C MET A 259 18.84 11.38 -22.45
N LEU A 260 17.60 11.14 -22.89
CA LEU A 260 17.27 10.10 -23.87
C LEU A 260 17.17 10.62 -25.31
N ASN A 261 17.47 11.90 -25.55
CA ASN A 261 17.29 12.61 -26.81
C ASN A 261 15.85 12.49 -27.35
N ARG A 262 14.86 12.71 -26.48
CA ARG A 262 13.43 12.67 -26.81
C ARG A 262 12.84 14.07 -26.85
N PRO A 263 11.80 14.28 -27.69
CA PRO A 263 11.10 15.56 -27.71
C PRO A 263 10.49 15.86 -26.35
N GLN A 264 10.59 17.13 -25.95
CA GLN A 264 9.99 17.61 -24.71
C GLN A 264 8.47 17.60 -24.76
N GLU A 265 7.84 17.54 -23.59
CA GLU A 265 6.39 17.63 -23.48
C GLU A 265 5.93 19.07 -23.81
N SER A 266 4.82 19.19 -24.55
CA SER A 266 4.28 20.49 -24.99
C SER A 266 3.90 21.42 -23.83
N ASN A 267 3.63 20.87 -22.65
CA ASN A 267 3.15 21.60 -21.47
C ASN A 267 4.29 21.95 -20.49
N SER A 268 5.54 21.78 -20.89
CA SER A 268 6.71 22.10 -20.08
C SER A 268 6.82 23.59 -19.77
N ARG A 269 7.13 23.92 -18.51
CA ARG A 269 7.34 25.29 -18.04
C ARG A 269 8.82 25.54 -17.76
N ILE A 270 9.27 26.78 -17.93
CA ILE A 270 10.64 27.20 -17.60
C ILE A 270 10.71 27.47 -16.10
N PHE A 271 10.74 26.41 -15.29
CA PHE A 271 10.87 26.43 -13.84
C PHE A 271 12.05 25.58 -13.40
N PRO A 272 12.58 25.77 -12.17
CA PRO A 272 13.53 24.84 -11.57
C PRO A 272 12.99 23.40 -11.59
N VAL A 273 13.78 22.49 -12.15
CA VAL A 273 13.44 21.06 -12.20
C VAL A 273 13.74 20.40 -10.85
N ARG A 274 12.81 19.59 -10.36
CA ARG A 274 12.93 18.81 -9.12
C ARG A 274 12.39 17.40 -9.30
N TYR A 275 12.92 16.46 -8.51
CA TYR A 275 12.46 15.07 -8.48
C TYR A 275 11.17 14.93 -7.65
N ILE A 276 10.06 15.44 -8.18
CA ILE A 276 8.80 15.50 -7.42
C ILE A 276 8.19 14.10 -7.23
N ARG A 277 8.34 13.18 -8.20
CA ARG A 277 7.74 11.82 -8.08
C ARG A 277 8.35 11.00 -6.94
N ALA A 278 9.56 11.33 -6.48
CA ALA A 278 10.19 10.72 -5.31
C ALA A 278 9.34 10.85 -4.05
N LEU A 279 8.61 11.97 -3.91
CA LEU A 279 7.77 12.27 -2.75
C LEU A 279 6.55 11.34 -2.65
N LEU A 280 6.15 10.68 -3.75
CA LEU A 280 5.13 9.65 -3.78
C LEU A 280 5.72 8.23 -3.93
N GLY A 281 6.93 8.04 -3.40
CA GLY A 281 7.70 6.80 -3.41
C GLY A 281 8.79 6.78 -4.49
N LEU A 282 9.96 6.28 -4.11
CA LEU A 282 11.14 6.25 -4.97
C LEU A 282 11.07 5.18 -6.05
N HIS A 283 11.67 5.49 -7.19
CA HIS A 283 11.89 4.58 -8.30
C HIS A 283 13.37 4.23 -8.37
N GLU A 284 13.71 2.95 -8.48
CA GLU A 284 15.09 2.51 -8.75
C GLU A 284 15.52 2.89 -10.18
N HIS A 285 14.56 2.85 -11.10
CA HIS A 285 14.76 3.23 -12.48
C HIS A 285 13.45 3.61 -13.18
N PHE A 286 13.59 4.33 -14.28
CA PHE A 286 12.53 4.66 -15.23
C PHE A 286 12.78 3.97 -16.57
N GLU A 287 11.73 3.38 -17.13
CA GLU A 287 11.78 2.66 -18.39
C GLU A 287 10.99 3.39 -19.47
N PHE A 288 11.63 3.63 -20.61
CA PHE A 288 11.06 4.33 -21.75
C PHE A 288 11.05 3.45 -22.99
N PRO A 289 9.89 3.23 -23.65
CA PRO A 289 9.81 2.39 -24.86
C PRO A 289 10.64 2.98 -26.00
N ASP A 290 11.47 2.18 -26.68
CA ASP A 290 12.43 2.61 -27.71
C ASP A 290 12.27 1.87 -29.06
N GLY A 291 11.03 1.54 -29.44
CA GLY A 291 10.73 0.76 -30.66
C GLY A 291 10.38 -0.70 -30.37
N ARG A 292 10.60 -1.61 -31.33
CA ARG A 292 10.18 -3.03 -31.31
C ARG A 292 10.81 -3.82 -30.13
N ASN A 293 10.25 -3.64 -28.93
CA ASN A 293 10.59 -4.29 -27.65
C ASN A 293 11.85 -3.82 -26.91
N ASN A 294 12.55 -2.79 -27.38
CA ASN A 294 13.65 -2.20 -26.61
C ASN A 294 13.16 -1.14 -25.63
N LYS A 295 13.88 -0.99 -24.51
CA LYS A 295 13.62 0.04 -23.49
C LYS A 295 14.91 0.79 -23.21
N LYS A 296 14.86 2.12 -23.23
CA LYS A 296 15.89 2.94 -22.61
C LYS A 296 15.61 3.04 -21.11
N VAL A 297 16.66 2.98 -20.30
CA VAL A 297 16.56 2.98 -18.85
C VAL A 297 17.33 4.18 -18.29
N ILE A 298 16.70 4.86 -17.35
CA ILE A 298 17.35 5.85 -16.50
C ILE A 298 17.38 5.27 -15.09
N ARG A 299 18.58 5.12 -14.53
CA ARG A 299 18.75 4.62 -13.16
C ARG A 299 18.80 5.81 -12.22
N VAL A 300 18.23 5.63 -11.04
CA VAL A 300 18.22 6.65 -9.99
C VAL A 300 18.92 6.09 -8.77
N SER A 301 19.86 6.84 -8.22
CA SER A 301 20.64 6.42 -7.07
C SER A 301 20.85 7.54 -6.06
N HIS A 302 21.02 7.15 -4.80
CA HIS A 302 21.40 8.02 -3.69
C HIS A 302 22.17 7.17 -2.67
N ASP A 303 23.21 7.73 -2.05
CA ASP A 303 24.12 6.99 -1.16
C ASP A 303 23.42 6.34 0.05
N LYS A 304 22.52 7.08 0.71
CA LYS A 304 21.80 6.64 1.91
C LYS A 304 20.36 6.19 1.64
N ILE A 305 19.66 6.86 0.72
CA ILE A 305 18.22 6.66 0.48
C ILE A 305 18.00 5.66 -0.66
N ASN A 306 18.06 4.38 -0.33
CA ASN A 306 17.90 3.31 -1.33
C ASN A 306 16.43 2.95 -1.62
N ARG A 307 15.52 3.14 -0.66
CA ARG A 307 14.12 2.75 -0.81
C ARG A 307 13.20 3.63 0.04
N PHE A 308 12.18 4.17 -0.61
CA PHE A 308 11.09 4.88 0.04
C PHE A 308 9.76 4.41 -0.57
N ALA A 309 8.88 3.84 0.25
CA ALA A 309 7.57 3.44 -0.18
C ALA A 309 6.65 4.66 -0.35
N SER A 310 5.66 4.56 -1.24
CA SER A 310 4.58 5.54 -1.34
C SER A 310 4.02 5.85 0.05
N PRO A 311 3.99 7.12 0.50
CA PRO A 311 3.43 7.49 1.79
C PRO A 311 1.89 7.38 1.80
N ILE A 312 1.26 7.22 0.64
CA ILE A 312 -0.18 6.98 0.51
C ILE A 312 -0.47 5.47 0.58
N THR A 313 -1.31 5.07 1.53
CA THR A 313 -1.88 3.72 1.65
C THR A 313 -3.38 3.75 1.34
N TYR A 314 -3.81 2.93 0.38
CA TYR A 314 -5.22 2.72 0.08
C TYR A 314 -5.75 1.55 0.93
N LYS A 315 -6.84 1.76 1.67
CA LYS A 315 -7.44 0.80 2.61
C LYS A 315 -8.89 0.51 2.23
N PRO A 316 -9.16 -0.47 1.36
CA PRO A 316 -10.53 -0.88 1.02
C PRO A 316 -11.23 -1.54 2.20
N VAL A 317 -12.39 -1.06 2.58
CA VAL A 317 -13.26 -1.62 3.62
C VAL A 317 -14.71 -1.48 3.15
N GLY A 318 -15.36 -2.59 2.82
CA GLY A 318 -16.66 -2.56 2.17
C GLY A 318 -16.62 -1.75 0.86
N GLY A 319 -17.52 -0.77 0.72
CA GLY A 319 -17.62 0.10 -0.46
C GLY A 319 -16.76 1.36 -0.41
N ILE A 320 -15.84 1.48 0.55
CA ILE A 320 -15.02 2.70 0.73
C ILE A 320 -13.54 2.33 0.66
N ILE A 321 -12.75 3.17 0.01
CA ILE A 321 -11.29 3.03 -0.04
C ILE A 321 -10.69 4.21 0.74
N TYR A 322 -10.42 4.01 2.02
CA TYR A 322 -9.81 5.03 2.85
C TYR A 322 -8.38 5.33 2.40
N ILE A 323 -7.98 6.60 2.45
CA ILE A 323 -6.63 7.05 2.09
C ILE A 323 -5.90 7.41 3.38
N ILE A 324 -4.92 6.58 3.74
CA ILE A 324 -4.10 6.77 4.94
C ILE A 324 -2.76 7.38 4.53
N LEU A 325 -2.43 8.51 5.14
CA LEU A 325 -1.20 9.26 4.91
C LEU A 325 -0.12 8.84 5.89
N GLY A 326 1.03 8.44 5.36
CA GLY A 326 2.26 8.21 6.09
C GLY A 326 3.15 9.44 6.05
N GLU A 327 4.07 9.52 7.01
CA GLU A 327 5.08 10.57 7.06
C GLU A 327 6.10 10.39 5.94
N ILE A 328 6.47 11.50 5.31
CA ILE A 328 7.62 11.58 4.41
C ILE A 328 8.85 11.83 5.29
N PRO A 329 9.88 10.98 5.25
CA PRO A 329 11.12 11.22 5.99
C PRO A 329 11.70 12.60 5.64
N SER A 330 12.14 13.36 6.63
CA SER A 330 12.72 14.69 6.40
C SER A 330 13.95 14.66 5.48
N GLU A 331 14.70 13.55 5.52
CA GLU A 331 15.82 13.29 4.60
C GLU A 331 15.42 13.20 3.13
N MET A 332 14.13 13.07 2.80
CA MET A 332 13.64 13.11 1.41
C MET A 332 13.47 14.54 0.88
N LEU A 333 13.46 15.58 1.74
CA LEU A 333 13.25 16.96 1.34
C LEU A 333 14.61 17.63 1.06
N GLY A 334 14.75 18.27 -0.10
CA GLY A 334 16.03 18.86 -0.54
C GLY A 334 17.14 17.83 -0.81
N ALA A 335 16.78 16.56 -0.97
CA ALA A 335 17.71 15.46 -1.19
C ALA A 335 18.20 15.40 -2.63
N GLU A 336 19.48 15.14 -2.82
CA GLU A 336 20.13 15.08 -4.13
C GLU A 336 20.17 13.64 -4.67
N PHE A 337 19.58 13.40 -5.84
CA PHE A 337 19.58 12.10 -6.50
C PHE A 337 20.35 12.16 -7.82
N ILE A 338 21.10 11.10 -8.11
CA ILE A 338 21.86 10.96 -9.35
C ILE A 338 21.03 10.14 -10.34
N PHE A 339 20.82 10.71 -11.53
CA PHE A 339 20.15 10.11 -12.67
C PHE A 339 21.23 9.72 -13.68
N SER A 340 21.30 8.44 -14.04
CA SER A 340 22.33 7.91 -14.94
C SER A 340 21.75 7.14 -16.12
N THR A 341 22.44 7.23 -17.26
CA THR A 341 22.13 6.46 -18.47
C THR A 341 23.42 6.12 -19.22
N ASN A 342 23.39 5.10 -20.08
CA ASN A 342 24.60 4.58 -20.74
C ASN A 342 25.21 5.53 -21.79
N SER A 343 24.54 6.63 -22.11
CA SER A 343 24.83 7.44 -23.30
C SER A 343 25.15 8.91 -23.02
N VAL A 344 24.96 9.37 -21.79
CA VAL A 344 25.08 10.78 -21.41
C VAL A 344 25.65 10.87 -19.98
N TYR A 345 26.29 11.98 -19.66
CA TYR A 345 26.73 12.28 -18.29
C TYR A 345 25.56 12.27 -17.31
N ASP A 346 25.86 11.79 -16.11
CA ASP A 346 24.93 11.74 -15.00
C ASP A 346 24.40 13.14 -14.68
N GLN A 347 23.11 13.20 -14.32
CA GLN A 347 22.42 14.42 -13.94
C GLN A 347 22.08 14.36 -12.45
N SER A 348 22.38 15.43 -11.74
CA SER A 348 21.98 15.58 -10.34
C SER A 348 20.67 16.35 -10.23
N ILE A 349 19.71 15.82 -9.48
CA ILE A 349 18.38 16.40 -9.32
C ILE A 349 17.97 16.39 -7.85
N LEU A 350 17.66 17.57 -7.32
CA LEU A 350 17.13 17.74 -5.97
C LEU A 350 15.63 17.38 -5.92
N THR A 351 15.18 16.80 -4.82
CA THR A 351 13.75 16.80 -4.46
C THR A 351 13.32 18.19 -3.97
N PRO A 352 12.01 18.50 -3.93
CA PRO A 352 11.51 19.73 -3.33
C PRO A 352 11.90 19.87 -1.85
N GLU A 353 12.12 21.11 -1.39
CA GLU A 353 12.44 21.46 0.01
C GLU A 353 11.26 21.28 0.97
N ALA A 354 10.04 21.30 0.45
CA ALA A 354 8.82 21.17 1.24
C ALA A 354 7.73 20.48 0.43
N PHE A 355 6.97 19.60 1.08
CA PHE A 355 5.79 18.97 0.52
C PHE A 355 4.88 18.45 1.63
N ASP A 356 3.64 18.93 1.65
CA ASP A 356 2.61 18.45 2.55
C ASP A 356 1.60 17.59 1.77
N LEU A 357 1.37 16.36 2.25
CA LEU A 357 0.51 15.39 1.58
C LEU A 357 -0.98 15.72 1.71
N ALA A 358 -1.39 16.32 2.83
CA ALA A 358 -2.78 16.66 3.08
C ALA A 358 -3.17 17.89 2.23
N ASP A 359 -2.30 18.89 2.14
CA ASP A 359 -2.46 20.03 1.23
C ASP A 359 -2.53 19.55 -0.23
N PHE A 360 -1.68 18.58 -0.60
CA PHE A 360 -1.70 18.01 -1.94
C PHE A 360 -3.00 17.25 -2.25
N LEU A 361 -3.52 16.44 -1.33
CA LEU A 361 -4.81 15.76 -1.55
C LEU A 361 -5.98 16.74 -1.62
N SER A 362 -5.97 17.77 -0.77
CA SER A 362 -6.99 18.83 -0.78
C SER A 362 -7.02 19.63 -2.09
N PHE A 363 -5.90 19.67 -2.81
CA PHE A 363 -5.79 20.31 -4.12
C PHE A 363 -6.42 19.48 -5.26
N ILE A 364 -6.53 18.16 -5.11
CA ILE A 364 -6.96 17.27 -6.18
C ILE A 364 -8.47 17.36 -6.40
N GLN A 365 -8.87 17.61 -7.64
CA GLN A 365 -10.28 17.56 -8.06
C GLN A 365 -10.62 16.17 -8.61
N ASP A 366 -11.34 15.35 -7.84
CA ASP A 366 -11.85 14.03 -8.28
C ASP A 366 -13.24 13.77 -7.70
N ASP A 367 -14.21 13.44 -8.54
CA ASP A 367 -15.60 13.20 -8.12
C ASP A 367 -15.75 12.05 -7.11
N ASN A 368 -14.78 11.14 -7.01
CA ASN A 368 -14.85 10.04 -6.04
C ASN A 368 -14.01 10.32 -4.80
N LEU A 369 -13.17 11.37 -4.78
CA LEU A 369 -12.37 11.76 -3.62
C LEU A 369 -13.22 12.66 -2.73
N VAL A 370 -13.54 12.19 -1.53
CA VAL A 370 -14.41 12.88 -0.59
C VAL A 370 -13.80 12.87 0.82
N ASP A 371 -14.16 13.87 1.63
CA ASP A 371 -13.84 13.88 3.06
C ASP A 371 -14.64 12.77 3.74
N VAL A 372 -14.00 11.99 4.61
CA VAL A 372 -14.64 10.91 5.39
C VAL A 372 -15.85 11.41 6.18
N LYS A 373 -15.91 12.70 6.54
CA LYS A 373 -17.08 13.35 7.17
C LYS A 373 -18.34 13.29 6.32
N GLU A 374 -18.23 13.24 5.00
CA GLU A 374 -19.39 13.13 4.09
C GLU A 374 -20.07 11.76 4.17
N LEU A 375 -19.39 10.76 4.76
CA LEU A 375 -19.93 9.42 5.00
C LEU A 375 -20.72 9.29 6.32
N LEU A 376 -20.79 10.35 7.12
CA LEU A 376 -21.46 10.41 8.43
C LEU A 376 -22.86 10.99 8.31
#